data_AF-A0A956BIQ1-F1
#
_entry.id   AF-A0A956BIQ1-F1
#
_cell.length_a   1.000
_cell.length_b   1.000
_cell.length_c   1.000
_cell.angle_alpha   90.00
_cell.angle_beta   90.00
_cell.angle_gamma   90.00
#
_symmetry.space_group_name_H-M   'P 1'
#
loop_
_entity.id
_entity.type
_entity.pdbx_description
1 polymer ?
#
loop_
_entity_poly.entity_id
_entity_poly.type
_entity_poly.pdbx_seq_one_letter_code
_entity_poly.pdbx_strand_id
1 'polypeptide(L)'
;MAEQEIAPSSEADGSGVMFDRIAARYDRLNRILSLGMDRGWRRKLVESLAPEERNSPKPILDVATGTADVALAVARAYPDVAVVGL
;
A
#
# COMPACT_ATOMS: atom_id res chain seq x y z
N MET A 1 -40.28 2.84 24.12
CA MET A 1 -39.26 3.67 23.47
C MET A 1 -38.06 3.67 24.39
N ALA A 2 -37.09 2.80 24.14
CA ALA A 2 -35.86 2.71 24.93
C ALA A 2 -34.73 3.08 23.98
N GLU A 3 -34.11 4.23 24.22
CA GLU A 3 -32.91 4.68 23.54
C GLU A 3 -31.77 3.76 23.98
N GLN A 4 -31.22 2.98 23.05
CA GLN A 4 -29.93 2.34 23.28
C GLN A 4 -28.85 3.40 23.07
N GLU A 5 -28.24 3.81 24.16
CA GLU A 5 -26.99 4.55 24.17
C GLU A 5 -25.89 3.64 23.59
N ILE A 6 -25.43 3.94 22.38
CA ILE A 6 -24.30 3.25 21.75
C ILE A 6 -23.05 3.70 22.52
N ALA A 7 -22.59 2.87 23.44
CA ALA A 7 -21.27 3.02 24.05
C ALA A 7 -20.22 3.08 22.92
N PRO A 8 -19.21 3.96 22.99
CA PRO A 8 -18.19 4.02 21.96
C PRO A 8 -17.50 2.65 21.89
N SER A 9 -17.59 2.00 20.72
CA SER A 9 -16.83 0.79 20.45
C SER A 9 -15.37 1.08 20.71
N SER A 10 -14.73 0.32 21.61
CA SER A 10 -13.33 0.47 21.96
C SER A 10 -12.46 0.59 20.70
N GLU A 11 -11.86 1.76 20.48
CA GLU A 11 -11.07 2.09 19.28
C GLU A 11 -9.73 1.33 19.13
N ALA A 12 -9.46 0.23 19.84
CA ALA A 12 -8.10 -0.32 19.83
C ALA A 12 -8.03 -1.84 20.02
N ASP A 13 -8.32 -2.62 18.96
CA ASP A 13 -7.66 -3.92 18.72
C ASP A 13 -7.88 -4.49 17.30
N GLY A 14 -8.10 -3.61 16.31
CA GLY A 14 -8.14 -4.04 14.90
C GLY A 14 -6.75 -4.45 14.39
N SER A 15 -6.69 -5.38 13.44
CA SER A 15 -5.42 -5.82 12.82
C SER A 15 -4.57 -4.65 12.29
N GLY A 16 -5.20 -3.57 11.83
CA GLY A 16 -4.51 -2.35 11.38
C GLY A 16 -3.56 -1.77 12.44
N VAL A 17 -4.00 -1.64 13.70
CA VAL A 17 -3.16 -1.08 14.77
C VAL A 17 -1.96 -1.98 15.08
N MET A 18 -2.14 -3.30 15.00
CA MET A 18 -1.03 -4.26 15.10
C MET A 18 -0.05 -4.06 13.95
N PHE A 19 -0.55 -3.99 12.71
CA PHE A 19 0.27 -3.82 11.52
C PHE A 19 1.05 -2.50 11.53
N ASP A 20 0.43 -1.39 11.92
CA ASP A 20 1.09 -0.08 12.04
C ASP A 20 2.28 -0.12 12.99
N ARG A 21 2.17 -0.86 14.10
CA ARG A 21 3.26 -1.02 15.08
C ARG A 21 4.43 -1.83 14.54
N ILE A 22 4.18 -2.83 13.69
CA ILE A 22 5.21 -3.75 13.21
C ILE A 22 5.78 -3.38 11.83
N ALA A 23 5.04 -2.65 10.99
CA ALA A 23 5.39 -2.37 9.59
C ALA A 23 6.81 -1.80 9.45
N ALA A 24 7.15 -0.76 10.22
CA ALA A 24 8.48 -0.14 10.15
C ALA A 24 9.64 -1.10 10.52
N ARG A 25 9.40 -2.07 11.41
CA ARG A 25 10.38 -3.11 11.77
C ARG A 25 10.49 -4.14 10.66
N TYR A 26 9.35 -4.55 10.09
CA TYR A 26 9.28 -5.53 9.02
C TYR A 26 9.90 -5.02 7.72
N ASP A 27 9.72 -3.76 7.35
CA ASP A 27 10.34 -3.19 6.14
C ASP A 27 11.87 -3.26 6.20
N ARG A 28 12.45 -2.96 7.37
CA ARG A 28 13.90 -3.08 7.60
C ARG A 28 14.35 -4.53 7.56
N LEU A 29 13.60 -5.43 8.19
CA LEU A 29 13.91 -6.86 8.17
C LEU A 29 13.81 -7.43 6.75
N ASN A 30 12.76 -7.10 6.00
CA ASN A 30 12.59 -7.52 4.62
C ASN A 30 13.73 -7.00 3.74
N ARG A 31 14.19 -5.75 3.92
CA ARG A 31 15.37 -5.24 3.22
C ARG A 31 16.62 -6.06 3.54
N ILE A 32 16.86 -6.38 4.80
CA ILE A 32 18.06 -7.11 5.24
C ILE A 32 17.99 -8.58 4.80
N LEU A 33 16.88 -9.26 5.09
CA LEU A 33 16.67 -10.69 4.79
C LEU A 33 16.62 -10.95 3.29
N SER A 34 16.06 -10.01 2.51
CA SER A 34 16.10 -10.09 1.05
C SER A 34 17.44 -9.68 0.45
N LEU A 35 18.44 -9.28 1.25
CA LEU A 35 19.69 -8.68 0.78
C LEU A 35 19.46 -7.52 -0.21
N GLY A 36 18.37 -6.77 -0.01
CA GLY A 36 17.97 -5.65 -0.87
C GLY A 36 17.34 -6.06 -2.21
N MET A 37 17.12 -7.36 -2.47
CA MET A 37 16.42 -7.84 -3.67
C MET A 37 15.00 -7.30 -3.76
N ASP A 38 14.44 -6.84 -2.64
CA ASP A 38 13.11 -6.26 -2.58
C ASP A 38 12.95 -4.98 -3.43
N ARG A 39 14.04 -4.25 -3.68
CA ARG A 39 14.04 -3.12 -4.64
C ARG A 39 13.92 -3.61 -6.09
N GLY A 40 14.61 -4.70 -6.40
CA GLY A 40 14.71 -5.23 -7.75
C GLY A 40 13.37 -5.72 -8.26
N TRP A 41 12.64 -6.50 -7.47
CA TRP A 41 11.32 -6.97 -7.88
C TRP A 41 10.29 -5.84 -7.93
N ARG A 42 10.33 -4.87 -7.01
CA ARG A 42 9.42 -3.71 -7.04
C ARG A 42 9.59 -2.88 -8.30
N ARG A 43 10.84 -2.62 -8.70
CA ARG A 43 11.12 -1.93 -9.97
C ARG A 43 10.57 -2.70 -11.17
N LYS A 44 10.83 -4.01 -11.23
CA LYS A 44 10.30 -4.88 -12.30
C LYS A 44 8.77 -4.90 -12.32
N LEU A 45 8.13 -4.91 -11.16
CA LEU A 45 6.67 -4.82 -11.04
C LEU A 45 6.16 -3.52 -11.67
N VAL A 46 6.72 -2.38 -11.29
CA VAL A 46 6.32 -1.07 -11.84
C VAL A 46 6.56 -0.99 -13.36
N GLU A 47 7.71 -1.50 -13.84
CA GLU A 47 8.01 -1.58 -15.27
C GLU A 47 7.01 -2.49 -16.01
N SER A 48 6.53 -3.56 -15.39
CA SER A 48 5.57 -4.50 -15.98
C SER A 48 4.14 -3.97 -16.11
N LEU A 49 3.80 -2.90 -15.39
CA LEU A 49 2.45 -2.30 -15.46
C LEU A 49 2.17 -1.62 -16.81
N ALA A 50 3.23 -1.29 -17.57
CA ALA A 50 3.20 -0.77 -18.94
C ALA A 50 1.86 -0.09 -19.30
N PRO A 51 1.56 1.11 -18.77
CA PRO A 51 0.31 1.80 -19.10
C PRO A 51 0.39 2.27 -20.55
N GLU A 52 0.02 1.38 -21.48
CA GLU A 52 0.15 1.59 -22.92
C GLU A 52 -0.78 2.69 -23.45
N GLU A 53 -1.79 3.07 -22.66
CA GLU A 53 -2.80 4.08 -23.00
C GLU A 53 -2.31 5.50 -22.68
N ARG A 54 -1.30 5.99 -23.42
CA ARG A 54 -0.74 7.35 -23.26
C ARG A 54 -1.77 8.48 -23.35
N ASN A 55 -2.89 8.25 -24.04
CA ASN A 55 -3.94 9.24 -24.27
C ASN A 55 -5.09 9.13 -23.27
N SER A 56 -5.16 8.07 -22.47
CA SER A 56 -6.22 7.84 -21.47
C SER A 56 -5.74 6.87 -20.38
N PRO A 57 -4.84 7.30 -19.48
CA PRO A 57 -4.34 6.46 -18.40
C PRO A 57 -5.49 5.98 -17.50
N LYS A 58 -5.57 4.66 -17.30
CA LYS A 58 -6.53 4.05 -16.38
C LYS A 58 -5.98 4.08 -14.95
N PRO A 59 -6.84 4.27 -13.93
CA PRO A 59 -6.41 4.22 -12.55
C PRO A 59 -5.91 2.81 -12.16
N ILE A 60 -4.91 2.77 -11.28
CA ILE A 60 -4.32 1.55 -10.75
C ILE A 60 -4.78 1.36 -9.30
N LEU A 61 -5.16 0.11 -8.97
CA LEU A 61 -5.52 -0.30 -7.61
C LEU A 61 -4.37 -1.10 -7.00
N ASP A 62 -3.80 -0.61 -5.90
CA ASP A 62 -2.81 -1.32 -5.08
C ASP A 62 -3.51 -2.02 -3.91
N VAL A 63 -3.74 -3.32 -4.06
CA VAL A 63 -4.44 -4.14 -3.06
C VAL A 63 -3.47 -4.57 -1.96
N ALA A 64 -3.87 -4.40 -0.70
CA ALA A 64 -3.00 -4.62 0.45
C ALA A 64 -1.79 -3.67 0.42
N THR A 65 -2.07 -2.37 0.23
CA THR A 65 -1.06 -1.35 -0.08
C THR A 65 -0.01 -1.20 1.02
N GLY A 66 -0.36 -1.57 2.26
CA GLY A 66 0.55 -1.54 3.40
C GLY A 66 1.20 -0.16 3.56
N THR A 67 2.53 -0.09 3.52
CA THR A 67 3.30 1.16 3.62
C THR A 67 3.30 2.01 2.35
N ALA A 68 2.47 1.66 1.35
CA ALA A 68 2.31 2.32 0.07
C ALA A 68 3.58 2.36 -0.80
N ASP A 69 4.58 1.53 -0.48
CA ASP A 69 5.88 1.51 -1.13
C ASP A 69 5.79 1.24 -2.66
N VAL A 70 4.83 0.39 -3.07
CA VAL A 70 4.53 0.10 -4.48
C VAL A 70 3.70 1.22 -5.09
N ALA A 71 2.57 1.61 -4.49
CA ALA A 71 1.75 2.72 -4.96
C ALA A 71 2.55 4.00 -5.23
N LEU A 72 3.46 4.38 -4.32
CA LEU A 72 4.32 5.54 -4.48
C LEU A 72 5.38 5.38 -5.57
N ALA A 73 5.82 4.14 -5.86
CA ALA A 73 6.72 3.88 -6.98
C ALA A 73 5.98 4.00 -8.31
N VAL A 74 4.74 3.51 -8.39
CA VAL A 74 3.85 3.65 -9.56
C VAL A 74 3.56 5.13 -9.84
N ALA A 75 3.12 5.89 -8.84
CA ALA A 75 2.80 7.32 -8.99
C ALA A 75 4.02 8.15 -9.45
N ARG A 76 5.23 7.75 -9.06
CA ARG A 76 6.47 8.39 -9.52
C ARG A 76 6.85 8.02 -10.95
N ALA A 77 6.62 6.77 -11.35
CA ALA A 77 6.92 6.29 -12.69
C ALA A 77 5.91 6.79 -13.73
N TYR A 78 4.64 6.95 -13.32
CA TYR A 78 3.54 7.34 -14.19
C TYR A 78 2.73 8.49 -13.55
N PRO A 79 3.22 9.75 -13.65
CA PRO A 79 2.61 10.89 -12.96
C PRO A 79 1.16 11.19 -13.37
N ASP A 80 0.77 10.79 -14.58
CA ASP A 80 -0.57 11.01 -15.13
C ASP A 80 -1.55 9.88 -14.78
N VAL A 81 -1.10 8.85 -14.06
CA VAL A 81 -1.92 7.70 -13.65
C VAL A 81 -2.34 7.87 -12.19
N ALA A 82 -3.65 7.87 -11.94
CA ALA A 82 -4.18 7.83 -10.58
C ALA A 82 -3.91 6.46 -9.93
N VAL A 83 -3.44 6.45 -8.68
CA VAL A 83 -3.20 5.22 -7.92
C VAL A 83 -4.03 5.25 -6.63
N VAL A 84 -4.78 4.19 -6.37
CA VAL A 84 -5.61 4.01 -5.18
C VAL A 84 -5.10 2.81 -4.39
N GLY A 85 -4.85 2.98 -3.09
CA GLY A 85 -4.46 1.87 -2.20
C GLY A 85 -5.61 1.41 -1.32
N LEU A 86 -5.71 0.09 -1.08
CA LEU A 86 -6.63 -0.54 -0.12
C LEU A 86 -5.90 -1.19 1.05
#